data_AF-A0A6G4X9Y1-F1
#
_entry.id   AF-A0A6G4X9Y1-F1
#
_cell.length_a   1.000
_cell.length_b   1.000
_cell.length_c   1.000
_cell.angle_alpha   90.00
_cell.angle_beta   90.00
_cell.angle_gamma   90.00
#
_symmetry.space_group_name_H-M   'P 1'
#
loop_
_entity.id
_entity.type
_entity.pdbx_description
1 polymer ?
#
loop_
_entity_poly.entity_id
_entity_poly.type
_entity_poly.pdbx_seq_one_letter_code
_entity_poly.pdbx_strand_id
1 'polypeptide(L)'
;MPLHRLDVPAPQVLPFAMGSFDSIGPLSRAPFPHRHTFYEITYVTHGTGAHVIDLHHWPLTPPQLCFITPGQVHYWERVFGLRGTVVLFEEAFLLAHPEDRDLLRHLGSSPSLPLTHRSAARIAGLLGRMRLEYGDQQRGMVSVLQAYLHILLVEA
;
A
#
# COMPACT_ATOMS: atom_id res chain seq x y z
N MET A 1 -7.19 -6.41 20.08
CA MET A 1 -7.29 -6.24 18.62
C MET A 1 -6.33 -7.20 17.93
N PRO A 2 -6.72 -7.84 16.81
CA PRO A 2 -5.84 -8.73 16.03
C PRO A 2 -4.60 -7.99 15.53
N LEU A 3 -3.43 -8.66 15.57
CA LEU A 3 -2.16 -8.19 15.00
C LEU A 3 -1.76 -9.16 13.88
N HIS A 4 -1.56 -8.66 12.67
CA HIS A 4 -1.16 -9.45 11.52
C HIS A 4 0.32 -9.26 11.18
N ARG A 5 0.95 -10.33 10.69
CA ARG A 5 2.27 -10.31 10.05
C ARG A 5 2.10 -10.59 8.57
N LEU A 6 3.09 -10.20 7.77
CA LEU A 6 3.06 -10.46 6.33
C LEU A 6 3.32 -11.96 6.11
N ASP A 7 2.28 -12.73 5.81
CA ASP A 7 2.43 -14.12 5.38
C ASP A 7 2.60 -14.15 3.86
N VAL A 8 3.81 -14.45 3.40
CA VAL A 8 4.12 -14.62 1.98
C VAL A 8 4.30 -16.11 1.68
N PRO A 9 3.81 -16.63 0.54
CA PRO A 9 3.99 -18.03 0.19
C PRO A 9 5.47 -18.37 -0.13
N ALA A 10 6.02 -19.33 0.60
CA ALA A 10 7.29 -20.08 0.37
C ALA A 10 8.64 -19.44 0.82
N PRO A 11 9.62 -20.25 1.31
CA PRO A 11 10.71 -19.83 2.22
C PRO A 11 11.86 -18.98 1.63
N GLN A 12 11.67 -18.35 0.48
CA GLN A 12 12.59 -17.35 -0.08
C GLN A 12 11.93 -15.95 -0.13
N VAL A 13 10.97 -15.74 0.78
CA VAL A 13 10.06 -14.60 0.88
C VAL A 13 10.77 -13.26 0.81
N LEU A 14 10.48 -12.50 -0.23
CA LEU A 14 10.75 -11.07 -0.22
C LEU A 14 9.81 -10.39 0.78
N PRO A 15 10.29 -9.45 1.60
CA PRO A 15 9.44 -8.70 2.52
C PRO A 15 8.61 -7.64 1.77
N PHE A 16 8.01 -8.04 0.64
CA PHE A 16 7.26 -7.22 -0.29
C PHE A 16 6.21 -8.09 -1.00
N ALA A 17 4.99 -7.58 -1.10
CA ALA A 17 3.93 -8.18 -1.90
C ALA A 17 3.09 -7.08 -2.56
N MET A 18 2.57 -7.33 -3.76
CA MET A 18 1.62 -6.43 -4.40
C MET A 18 0.54 -7.17 -5.17
N GLY A 19 -0.64 -6.56 -5.27
CA GLY A 19 -1.79 -7.17 -5.93
C GLY A 19 -3.00 -6.24 -5.97
N SER A 20 -4.15 -6.77 -6.36
CA SER A 20 -5.43 -6.08 -6.17
C SER A 20 -5.99 -6.38 -4.79
N PHE A 21 -7.03 -5.65 -4.39
CA PHE A 21 -7.85 -5.97 -3.21
C PHE A 21 -8.52 -7.37 -3.27
N ASP A 22 -8.57 -8.01 -4.45
CA ASP A 22 -9.10 -9.37 -4.59
C ASP A 22 -7.99 -10.43 -4.51
N SER A 23 -6.76 -10.10 -4.91
CA SER A 23 -5.68 -11.07 -5.08
C SER A 23 -4.66 -11.09 -3.94
N ILE A 24 -4.49 -9.98 -3.21
CA ILE A 24 -3.41 -9.85 -2.22
C ILE A 24 -3.70 -10.60 -0.91
N GLY A 25 -4.97 -10.84 -0.60
CA GLY A 25 -5.39 -11.59 0.57
C GLY A 25 -6.69 -11.06 1.18
N PRO A 26 -7.35 -11.86 2.04
CA PRO A 26 -8.69 -11.58 2.55
C PRO A 26 -8.74 -10.35 3.46
N LEU A 27 -7.62 -9.99 4.09
CA LEU A 27 -7.54 -8.84 5.01
C LEU A 27 -7.43 -7.49 4.30
N SER A 28 -7.11 -7.48 2.99
CA SER A 28 -7.02 -6.23 2.24
C SER A 28 -8.34 -5.45 2.17
N ARG A 29 -9.47 -6.11 2.46
CA ARG A 29 -10.80 -5.50 2.57
C ARG A 29 -11.43 -5.71 3.95
N ALA A 30 -10.63 -5.92 5.00
CA ALA A 30 -11.16 -6.23 6.33
C ALA A 30 -12.17 -5.15 6.79
N PRO A 31 -13.44 -5.53 7.05
CA PRO A 31 -14.46 -4.59 7.52
C PRO A 31 -14.42 -4.40 9.05
N PHE A 32 -13.39 -4.93 9.71
CA PHE A 32 -13.20 -4.89 11.15
C PHE A 32 -11.83 -4.30 11.49
N PRO A 33 -11.71 -3.58 12.61
CA PRO A 33 -10.45 -2.99 13.05
C PRO A 33 -9.34 -4.04 13.17
N HIS A 34 -8.21 -3.79 12.53
CA HIS A 34 -6.99 -4.61 12.64
C HIS A 34 -5.75 -3.74 12.52
N ARG A 35 -4.57 -4.32 12.74
CA ARG A 35 -3.27 -3.66 12.55
C ARG A 35 -2.23 -4.67 12.09
N HIS A 36 -1.16 -4.19 11.48
CA HIS A 36 -0.07 -5.02 10.98
C HIS A 36 1.32 -4.48 11.35
N THR A 37 2.35 -5.32 11.25
CA THR A 37 3.75 -4.98 11.52
C THR A 37 4.52 -4.47 10.30
N PHE A 38 3.87 -4.39 9.14
CA PHE A 38 4.44 -3.94 7.87
C PHE A 38 3.80 -2.60 7.42
N TYR A 39 4.30 -2.02 6.35
CA TYR A 39 3.68 -0.87 5.68
C TYR A 39 2.67 -1.35 4.64
N GLU A 40 1.56 -0.63 4.51
CA GLU A 40 0.58 -0.83 3.45
C GLU A 40 0.36 0.49 2.70
N ILE A 41 0.43 0.43 1.38
CA ILE A 41 0.03 1.52 0.49
C ILE A 41 -1.09 1.00 -0.39
N THR A 42 -2.21 1.71 -0.43
CA THR A 42 -3.31 1.40 -1.36
C THR A 42 -3.48 2.52 -2.36
N TYR A 43 -3.59 2.17 -3.64
CA TYR A 43 -4.02 3.09 -4.70
C TYR A 43 -5.45 2.74 -5.08
N VAL A 44 -6.41 3.50 -4.54
CA VAL A 44 -7.83 3.28 -4.77
C VAL A 44 -8.25 4.01 -6.04
N THR A 45 -8.83 3.27 -6.98
CA THR A 45 -9.29 3.81 -8.28
C THR A 45 -10.81 3.92 -8.36
N HIS A 46 -11.53 3.08 -7.62
CA HIS A 46 -12.98 3.07 -7.56
C HIS A 46 -13.44 2.60 -6.18
N GLY A 47 -14.61 3.07 -5.77
CA GLY A 47 -15.30 2.63 -4.57
C GLY A 47 -15.99 3.79 -3.85
N THR A 48 -16.91 3.45 -2.97
CA THR A 48 -17.53 4.37 -2.00
C THR A 48 -17.36 3.81 -0.60
N GLY A 49 -17.60 4.62 0.44
CA GLY A 49 -17.39 4.25 1.84
C GLY A 49 -16.26 5.08 2.47
N ALA A 50 -15.59 4.52 3.48
CA ALA A 50 -14.47 5.18 4.15
C ALA A 50 -13.37 4.18 4.53
N HIS A 51 -12.12 4.66 4.56
CA HIS A 51 -11.03 4.00 5.28
C HIS A 51 -10.96 4.61 6.67
N VAL A 52 -11.23 3.82 7.70
CA VAL A 52 -11.10 4.28 9.09
C VAL A 52 -9.71 3.95 9.58
N ILE A 53 -8.97 4.95 10.06
CA ILE A 53 -7.57 4.82 10.50
C ILE A 53 -7.41 5.56 11.82
N ASP A 54 -6.97 4.85 12.86
CA ASP A 54 -6.84 5.34 14.24
C ASP A 54 -8.09 6.11 14.72
N LEU A 55 -9.27 5.56 14.42
CA LEU A 55 -10.61 6.12 14.71
C LEU A 55 -11.02 7.34 13.87
N HIS A 56 -10.17 7.84 12.97
CA HIS A 56 -10.53 8.87 12.01
C HIS A 56 -11.15 8.27 10.75
N HIS A 57 -12.31 8.79 10.35
CA HIS A 57 -12.99 8.38 9.11
C HIS A 57 -12.44 9.18 7.94
N TRP A 58 -11.85 8.50 6.96
CA TRP A 58 -11.39 9.08 5.70
C TRP A 58 -12.32 8.63 4.56
N PRO A 59 -13.26 9.48 4.11
CA PRO A 59 -14.13 9.14 3.00
C PRO A 59 -13.34 8.80 1.74
N LEU A 60 -13.80 7.81 0.98
CA LEU A 60 -13.20 7.48 -0.30
C LEU A 60 -13.48 8.59 -1.33
N THR A 61 -12.41 9.14 -1.90
CA THR A 61 -12.39 10.09 -3.01
C THR A 61 -11.44 9.60 -4.12
N PRO A 62 -11.76 8.52 -4.85
CA PRO A 62 -10.87 7.99 -5.88
C PRO A 62 -10.70 8.97 -7.07
N PRO A 63 -9.52 9.02 -7.71
CA PRO A 63 -8.33 8.26 -7.38
C PRO A 63 -7.57 8.85 -6.19
N GLN A 64 -7.11 7.99 -5.28
CA GLN A 64 -6.35 8.41 -4.09
C GLN A 64 -5.31 7.37 -3.70
N LEU A 65 -4.28 7.80 -2.99
CA LEU A 65 -3.40 6.94 -2.21
C LEU A 65 -3.87 6.89 -0.76
N CYS A 66 -3.68 5.74 -0.12
CA CYS A 66 -3.77 5.59 1.33
C CYS A 66 -2.49 4.95 1.89
N PHE A 67 -1.97 5.49 2.99
CA PHE A 67 -0.74 5.02 3.64
C PHE A 67 -1.01 4.55 5.06
N ILE A 68 -0.64 3.31 5.37
CA ILE A 68 -0.76 2.71 6.70
C ILE A 68 0.62 2.30 7.17
N THR A 69 1.02 2.84 8.30
CA THR A 69 2.30 2.55 8.95
C THR A 69 2.15 1.44 9.99
N PRO A 70 3.23 0.70 10.33
CA PRO A 70 3.19 -0.37 11.32
C PRO A 70 2.55 0.07 12.64
N GLY A 71 1.60 -0.72 13.12
CA GLY A 71 0.90 -0.49 14.38
C GLY A 71 -0.37 0.36 14.30
N GLN A 72 -0.61 1.08 13.19
CA GLN A 72 -1.86 1.82 13.00
C GLN A 72 -3.05 0.85 12.93
N VAL A 73 -4.14 1.24 13.58
CA VAL A 73 -5.39 0.50 13.54
C VAL A 73 -6.22 0.99 12.37
N HIS A 74 -6.61 0.10 11.47
CA HIS A 74 -7.42 0.47 10.32
C HIS A 74 -8.46 -0.59 9.94
N TYR A 75 -9.49 -0.15 9.21
CA TYR A 75 -10.48 -1.01 8.54
C TYR A 75 -11.26 -0.26 7.48
N TRP A 76 -11.92 -1.00 6.60
CA TRP A 76 -12.81 -0.43 5.59
C TRP A 76 -14.24 -0.39 6.08
N GLU A 77 -14.86 0.79 6.10
CA GLU A 77 -16.22 0.98 6.58
C GLU A 77 -17.18 1.21 5.42
N ARG A 78 -18.22 0.36 5.35
CA ARG A 78 -19.34 0.47 4.38
C ARG A 78 -18.84 0.63 2.93
N VAL A 79 -17.79 -0.11 2.58
CA VAL A 79 -17.18 -0.02 1.25
C VAL A 79 -17.95 -0.81 0.20
N PHE A 80 -18.18 -0.20 -0.96
CA PHE A 80 -18.79 -0.84 -2.12
C PHE A 80 -17.95 -0.61 -3.36
N GLY A 81 -17.73 -1.65 -4.17
CA GLY A 81 -17.01 -1.54 -5.44
C GLY A 81 -15.53 -1.17 -5.32
N LEU A 82 -14.89 -1.46 -4.17
CA LEU A 82 -13.50 -1.12 -3.90
C LEU A 82 -12.53 -1.80 -4.88
N ARG A 83 -11.87 -1.00 -5.73
CA ARG A 83 -10.88 -1.45 -6.71
C ARG A 83 -9.62 -0.61 -6.63
N GLY A 84 -8.48 -1.25 -6.87
CA GLY A 84 -7.19 -0.59 -6.75
C GLY A 84 -6.05 -1.57 -6.68
N THR A 85 -4.87 -1.03 -6.35
CA THR A 85 -3.65 -1.79 -6.08
C THR A 85 -3.30 -1.69 -4.61
N VAL A 86 -2.83 -2.78 -4.02
CA VAL A 86 -2.31 -2.86 -2.66
C VAL A 86 -0.84 -3.24 -2.74
N VAL A 87 0.00 -2.51 -2.02
CA VAL A 87 1.45 -2.73 -1.90
C VAL A 87 1.78 -2.89 -0.44
N LEU A 88 2.37 -4.03 -0.06
CA LEU A 88 2.71 -4.39 1.31
C LEU A 88 4.21 -4.61 1.39
N PHE A 89 4.89 -4.11 2.42
CA PHE A 89 6.32 -4.37 2.61
C PHE A 89 6.77 -4.17 4.06
N GLU A 90 7.77 -4.94 4.48
CA GLU A 90 8.39 -4.76 5.80
C GLU A 90 9.45 -3.64 5.76
N GLU A 91 9.83 -3.14 6.94
CA GLU A 91 10.85 -2.09 7.07
C GLU A 91 12.19 -2.49 6.44
N ALA A 92 12.55 -3.79 6.44
CA ALA A 92 13.74 -4.30 5.79
C ALA A 92 13.77 -4.05 4.26
N PHE A 93 12.62 -3.81 3.63
CA PHE A 93 12.56 -3.46 2.22
C PHE A 93 13.08 -2.03 1.94
N LEU A 94 13.17 -1.17 2.97
CA LEU A 94 13.62 0.22 2.86
C LEU A 94 15.15 0.37 2.96
N LEU A 95 15.92 -0.72 3.07
CA LEU A 95 17.37 -0.65 3.30
C LEU A 95 18.15 0.09 2.20
N ALA A 96 17.64 0.11 0.97
CA ALA A 96 18.25 0.87 -0.14
C ALA A 96 18.02 2.40 -0.03
N HIS A 97 16.93 2.80 0.63
CA HIS A 97 16.47 4.18 0.78
C HIS A 97 15.96 4.42 2.22
N PRO A 98 16.83 4.44 3.25
CA PRO A 98 16.39 4.57 4.64
C PRO A 98 15.60 5.85 4.94
N GLU A 99 15.79 6.91 4.14
CA GLU A 99 15.05 8.17 4.19
C GLU A 99 13.54 8.00 3.95
N ASP A 100 13.13 6.96 3.22
CA ASP A 100 11.73 6.68 2.92
C ASP A 100 10.93 6.38 4.19
N ARG A 101 11.59 5.95 5.27
CA ARG A 101 10.95 5.75 6.57
C ARG A 101 10.35 7.04 7.14
N ASP A 102 11.01 8.17 6.95
CA ASP A 102 10.52 9.46 7.43
C ASP A 102 9.42 10.00 6.51
N LEU A 103 9.53 9.80 5.19
CA LEU A 103 8.47 10.10 4.24
C LEU A 103 7.18 9.32 4.56
N LEU A 104 7.30 8.01 4.79
CA LEU A 104 6.17 7.15 5.18
C LEU A 104 5.54 7.58 6.50
N ARG A 105 6.34 8.01 7.49
CA ARG A 105 5.81 8.54 8.75
C ARG A 105 5.02 9.82 8.53
N HIS A 106 5.51 10.71 7.67
CA HIS A 106 4.81 11.94 7.31
C HIS A 106 3.49 11.63 6.58
N LEU A 107 3.55 10.79 5.55
CA LEU A 107 2.37 10.37 4.77
C LEU A 107 1.34 9.64 5.65
N GLY A 108 1.78 8.77 6.57
CA GLY A 108 0.89 8.05 7.50
C GLY A 108 0.18 8.94 8.53
N SER A 109 0.65 10.17 8.75
CA SER A 109 -0.01 11.14 9.64
C SER A 109 -1.24 11.81 8.99
N SER A 110 -1.27 11.87 7.66
CA SER A 110 -2.42 12.28 6.86
C SER A 110 -2.66 11.22 5.79
N PRO A 111 -3.14 10.03 6.20
CA PRO A 111 -2.98 8.80 5.44
C PRO A 111 -3.76 8.80 4.12
N SER A 112 -4.79 9.61 3.96
CA SER A 112 -5.61 9.68 2.74
C SER A 112 -5.21 10.86 1.85
N LEU A 113 -4.72 10.56 0.64
CA LEU A 113 -4.21 11.54 -0.31
C LEU A 113 -4.96 11.47 -1.65
N PRO A 114 -5.93 12.37 -1.90
CA PRO A 114 -6.59 12.50 -3.20
C PRO A 114 -5.62 12.96 -4.29
N LEU A 115 -5.71 12.40 -5.49
CA LEU A 115 -4.79 12.69 -6.58
C LEU A 115 -5.44 13.52 -7.69
N THR A 116 -4.67 14.46 -8.24
CA THR A 116 -5.03 15.10 -9.52
C THR A 116 -4.98 14.09 -10.66
N HIS A 117 -5.68 14.34 -11.76
CA HIS A 117 -5.62 13.47 -12.95
C HIS A 117 -4.17 13.24 -13.44
N ARG A 118 -3.32 14.26 -13.38
CA ARG A 118 -1.92 14.17 -13.80
C ARG A 118 -1.11 13.27 -12.86
N SER A 119 -1.25 13.45 -11.55
CA SER A 119 -0.55 12.61 -10.57
C SER A 119 -1.08 11.18 -10.60
N ALA A 120 -2.39 10.98 -10.71
CA ALA A 120 -3.00 9.66 -10.84
C ALA A 120 -2.47 8.88 -12.05
N ALA A 121 -2.31 9.53 -13.21
CA ALA A 121 -1.72 8.89 -14.39
C ALA A 121 -0.26 8.47 -14.17
N ARG A 122 0.55 9.30 -13.50
CA ARG A 122 1.95 8.96 -13.17
C ARG A 122 2.04 7.79 -12.18
N ILE A 123 1.29 7.88 -11.08
CA ILE A 123 1.23 6.83 -10.03
C ILE A 123 0.73 5.51 -10.62
N ALA A 124 -0.31 5.53 -11.46
CA ALA A 124 -0.79 4.33 -12.15
C ALA A 124 0.29 3.71 -13.07
N GLY A 125 1.06 4.54 -13.78
CA GLY A 125 2.19 4.09 -14.58
C GLY A 125 3.33 3.47 -13.74
N LEU A 126 3.67 4.06 -12.60
CA LEU A 126 4.64 3.52 -11.65
C LEU A 126 4.20 2.16 -11.10
N LEU A 127 2.98 2.07 -10.58
CA LEU A 127 2.41 0.83 -10.06
C LEU A 127 2.29 -0.26 -11.15
N GLY A 128 2.03 0.13 -12.40
CA GLY A 128 2.06 -0.78 -13.55
C GLY A 128 3.44 -1.39 -13.77
N ARG A 129 4.50 -0.57 -13.72
CA ARG A 129 5.89 -1.05 -13.84
C ARG A 129 6.30 -1.94 -12.67
N MET A 130 5.95 -1.56 -11.43
CA MET A 130 6.18 -2.41 -10.26
C MET A 130 5.51 -3.78 -10.41
N ARG A 131 4.28 -3.83 -10.95
CA ARG A 131 3.54 -5.08 -11.13
C ARG A 131 4.17 -6.01 -12.15
N LEU A 132 4.65 -5.45 -13.27
CA LEU A 132 5.37 -6.22 -14.28
C LEU A 132 6.65 -6.81 -13.69
N GLU A 133 7.45 -5.97 -13.02
CA GLU A 133 8.69 -6.39 -12.36
C GLU A 133 8.46 -7.50 -11.33
N TYR A 134 7.43 -7.34 -10.48
CA TYR A 134 7.05 -8.34 -9.48
C TYR A 134 6.57 -9.67 -10.09
N GLY A 135 5.92 -9.62 -11.26
CA GLY A 135 5.43 -10.80 -11.98
C GLY A 135 6.51 -11.56 -12.74
N ASP A 136 7.49 -10.85 -13.32
CA ASP A 136 8.53 -11.45 -14.16
C ASP A 136 9.65 -12.14 -13.36
N GLN A 137 9.75 -11.86 -12.05
CA GLN A 137 10.66 -12.48 -11.08
C GLN A 137 12.13 -12.56 -11.56
N GLN A 138 12.60 -11.54 -12.26
CA GLN A 138 13.95 -11.49 -12.83
C GLN A 138 15.03 -11.24 -11.77
N ARG A 139 16.29 -11.49 -12.14
CA ARG A 139 17.44 -11.13 -11.30
C ARG A 139 17.51 -9.61 -11.16
N GLY A 140 17.54 -9.12 -9.92
CA GLY A 140 17.57 -7.67 -9.63
C GLY A 140 16.20 -7.07 -9.33
N MET A 141 15.12 -7.86 -9.39
CA MET A 141 13.75 -7.43 -9.10
C MET A 141 13.62 -6.62 -7.81
N VAL A 142 14.29 -7.07 -6.74
CA VAL A 142 14.27 -6.38 -5.43
C VAL A 142 14.75 -4.94 -5.55
N SER A 143 15.93 -4.74 -6.15
CA SER A 143 16.50 -3.39 -6.30
C SER A 143 15.65 -2.49 -7.19
N VAL A 144 15.02 -3.05 -8.23
CA VAL A 144 14.14 -2.29 -9.12
C VAL A 144 12.84 -1.90 -8.39
N LEU A 145 12.24 -2.83 -7.65
CA LEU A 145 11.05 -2.54 -6.85
C LEU A 145 11.33 -1.54 -5.73
N GLN A 146 12.50 -1.60 -5.10
CA GLN A 146 12.95 -0.60 -4.12
C GLN A 146 13.06 0.79 -4.76
N ALA A 147 13.68 0.89 -5.94
CA ALA A 147 13.77 2.15 -6.67
C ALA A 147 12.39 2.70 -7.06
N TYR A 148 11.47 1.84 -7.53
CA TYR A 148 10.11 2.28 -7.85
C TYR A 148 9.30 2.67 -6.62
N LEU A 149 9.48 1.99 -5.49
CA LEU A 149 8.86 2.37 -4.21
C LEU A 149 9.35 3.76 -3.79
N HIS A 150 10.67 4.00 -3.81
CA HIS A 150 11.24 5.31 -3.50
C HIS A 150 10.66 6.41 -4.40
N ILE A 151 10.63 6.20 -5.72
CA ILE A 151 10.03 7.16 -6.67
C ILE A 151 8.54 7.41 -6.34
N LEU A 152 7.78 6.35 -6.03
CA LEU A 152 6.38 6.48 -5.65
C LEU A 152 6.19 7.32 -4.40
N LEU A 153 7.06 7.17 -3.38
CA LEU A 153 6.99 7.93 -2.14
C LEU A 153 7.39 9.40 -2.30
N VAL A 154 8.38 9.68 -3.16
CA VAL A 154 8.82 11.05 -3.46
C VAL A 154 7.81 11.80 -4.35
N GLU A 155 7.09 11.09 -5.22
CA GLU A 155 6.07 11.68 -6.09
C GLU A 155 4.66 11.79 -5.46
N ALA A 156 4.45 11.20 -4.28
CA ALA A 156 3.19 11.22 -3.55
C ALA A 156 2.85 12.64 -3.07
#